data_AF-A0A4U9CZD5-F1
#
_entry.id   AF-A0A4U9CZD5-F1
#
_cell.length_a   1.000
_cell.length_b   1.000
_cell.length_c   1.000
_cell.angle_alpha   90.00
_cell.angle_beta   90.00
_cell.angle_gamma   90.00
#
_symmetry.space_group_name_H-M   'P 1'
#
loop_
_entity.id
_entity.type
_entity.pdbx_description
1 polymer ?
#
loop_
_entity_poly.entity_id
_entity_poly.type
_entity_poly.pdbx_seq_one_letter_code
_entity_poly.pdbx_strand_id
1 'polypeptide(L)' 'MVKKMARAPLILALANPEPEILPPLAKQVREDAIICTGRSDYPNQVNNVLCFPFIFRGRWTLAPRRLTKR' A
#
# COMPACT_ATOMS: atom_id res chain seq x y z
N MET A 1 4.50 -12.63 -14.75
CA MET A 1 4.23 -11.18 -14.80
C MET A 1 5.41 -10.36 -14.27
N VAL A 2 5.79 -10.51 -12.99
CA VAL A 2 6.85 -9.74 -12.32
C VAL A 2 8.20 -9.74 -13.07
N LYS A 3 8.64 -10.88 -13.61
CA LYS A 3 9.89 -11.00 -14.38
C LYS A 3 10.03 -10.01 -15.55
N LYS A 4 8.91 -9.62 -16.17
CA LYS A 4 8.87 -8.77 -17.36
C LYS A 4 8.80 -7.27 -17.04
N MET A 5 8.69 -6.89 -15.76
CA MET A 5 8.58 -5.48 -15.35
C MET A 5 9.92 -4.75 -15.53
N ALA A 6 9.89 -3.42 -15.57
CA ALA A 6 11.08 -2.57 -15.63
C ALA A 6 11.99 -2.75 -14.39
N ARG A 7 13.18 -2.12 -14.39
CA ARG A 7 14.12 -2.14 -13.25
C ARG A 7 13.47 -1.56 -11.98
N ALA A 8 13.74 -2.16 -10.83
CA ALA A 8 13.24 -1.79 -9.51
C ALA A 8 11.71 -1.58 -9.49
N PRO A 9 10.90 -2.60 -9.82
CA PRO A 9 9.46 -2.43 -9.95
C PRO A 9 8.82 -2.15 -8.58
N LEU A 10 7.92 -1.17 -8.54
CA LEU A 10 7.01 -0.97 -7.42
C LEU A 10 5.77 -1.86 -7.61
N ILE A 11 5.48 -2.71 -6.64
CA ILE A 11 4.36 -3.67 -6.66
C ILE A 11 3.45 -3.38 -5.46
N LEU A 12 2.19 -3.08 -5.73
CA LEU A 12 1.15 -2.90 -4.72
C LEU A 12 0.18 -4.09 -4.76
N ALA A 13 0.47 -5.13 -3.96
CA ALA A 13 -0.36 -6.33 -3.86
C ALA A 13 -1.26 -6.22 -2.62
N LEU A 14 -2.36 -5.47 -2.76
CA LEU A 14 -3.15 -4.96 -1.64
C LEU A 14 -4.42 -5.76 -1.34
N ALA A 15 -4.69 -6.86 -2.07
CA ALA A 15 -5.78 -7.76 -1.74
C ALA A 15 -5.60 -8.33 -0.31
N ASN A 16 -6.72 -8.47 0.42
CA ASN A 16 -6.75 -8.99 1.78
C ASN A 16 -7.83 -10.08 1.90
N PRO A 17 -7.61 -11.13 2.71
CA PRO A 17 -6.41 -11.40 3.50
C PRO A 17 -5.24 -11.96 2.67
N GLU A 18 -5.52 -12.41 1.44
CA GLU A 18 -4.55 -12.99 0.54
C GLU A 18 -4.17 -11.99 -0.56
N PRO A 19 -2.91 -11.51 -0.60
CA PRO A 19 -2.45 -10.58 -1.62
C PRO A 19 -2.25 -11.29 -2.97
N GLU A 20 -2.32 -10.54 -4.07
CA GLU A 20 -2.19 -11.05 -5.44
C GLU A 20 -0.86 -11.77 -5.69
N ILE A 21 0.19 -11.38 -4.97
CA ILE A 21 1.47 -12.08 -4.91
C ILE A 21 2.11 -11.86 -3.54
N LEU A 22 2.64 -12.92 -2.95
CA LEU A 22 3.37 -12.82 -1.67
C LEU A 22 4.74 -12.16 -1.87
N PRO A 23 5.21 -11.31 -0.94
CA PRO A 23 6.53 -10.68 -1.02
C PRO A 23 7.70 -11.63 -1.28
N PRO A 24 7.80 -12.81 -0.63
CA PRO A 24 8.88 -13.76 -0.93
C PRO A 24 8.87 -14.25 -2.39
N LEU A 25 7.70 -14.50 -2.97
CA LEU A 25 7.58 -14.97 -4.35
C LEU A 25 7.94 -13.87 -5.35
N ALA A 26 7.56 -12.63 -5.06
CA ALA A 26 7.97 -11.48 -5.88
C ALA A 26 9.50 -11.29 -5.83
N LYS A 27 10.10 -11.36 -4.64
CA LYS A 27 11.54 -11.22 -4.42
C LYS A 27 12.38 -12.35 -5.01
N GLN A 28 11.87 -13.58 -5.05
CA GLN A 28 12.52 -14.70 -5.75
C GLN A 28 12.68 -14.45 -7.25
N VAL A 29 11.69 -13.78 -7.87
CA VAL A 29 11.73 -13.49 -9.32
C VAL A 29 12.47 -12.19 -9.62
N ARG A 30 12.36 -11.20 -8.72
CA ARG A 30 12.97 -9.88 -8.83
C ARG A 30 13.37 -9.38 -7.44
N GLU A 31 14.63 -9.62 -7.09
CA GLU A 31 15.20 -9.20 -5.81
C GLU A 31 15.13 -7.67 -5.61
N ASP A 32 15.21 -6.90 -6.71
CA ASP A 32 15.13 -5.45 -6.75
C ASP A 32 13.71 -4.89 -6.62
N ALA A 33 12.67 -5.74 -6.54
CA ALA A 33 11.29 -5.27 -6.43
C ALA A 33 11.03 -4.58 -5.08
N ILE A 34 10.40 -3.40 -5.12
CA ILE A 34 9.81 -2.77 -3.93
C ILE A 34 8.36 -3.23 -3.88
N ILE A 35 8.00 -3.98 -2.85
CA ILE A 35 6.65 -4.55 -2.73
C ILE A 35 5.97 -4.09 -1.45
N CYS A 36 4.69 -3.81 -1.56
CA CYS A 36 3.80 -3.43 -0.47
C CYS A 36 2.58 -4.36 -0.44
N THR A 37 2.06 -4.62 0.77
CA THR A 37 0.83 -5.41 0.96
C THR A 37 -0.10 -4.77 1.99
N GLY A 38 -1.33 -5.27 2.13
CA GLY A 38 -2.22 -4.89 3.25
C GLY A 38 -1.92 -5.62 4.56
N ARG A 39 -1.08 -6.67 4.51
CA ARG A 39 -0.75 -7.52 5.65
C ARG A 39 0.32 -6.91 6.55
N SER A 40 0.14 -7.01 7.86
CA SER A 40 1.07 -6.47 8.87
C SER A 40 2.28 -7.36 9.12
N ASP A 41 2.22 -8.64 8.71
CA ASP A 41 3.33 -9.58 8.87
C ASP A 41 4.40 -9.47 7.77
N TYR A 42 4.22 -8.55 6.81
CA TYR A 42 5.22 -8.21 5.80
C TYR A 42 5.67 -6.75 5.91
N PRO A 43 6.89 -6.42 5.45
CA PRO A 43 7.33 -5.03 5.32
C PRO A 43 6.44 -4.20 4.40
N ASN A 44 6.48 -2.87 4.56
CA ASN A 44 5.76 -1.89 3.73
C ASN A 44 4.24 -2.11 3.70
N GLN A 45 3.63 -2.25 4.87
CA GLN A 45 2.18 -2.34 4.97
C GLN A 45 1.52 -1.04 4.51
N VAL A 46 0.59 -1.14 3.55
CA VAL A 46 -0.32 -0.05 3.18
C VAL A 46 -1.56 -0.20 4.04
N ASN A 47 -1.73 0.75 4.98
CA ASN A 47 -2.82 0.70 5.94
C ASN A 47 -3.56 2.05 6.01
N ASN A 48 -4.88 1.97 5.89
CA ASN A 48 -5.74 3.15 5.97
C ASN A 48 -5.74 3.82 7.35
N VAL A 49 -5.36 3.09 8.42
CA VAL A 49 -5.18 3.62 9.78
C VAL A 49 -4.13 4.74 9.82
N LEU A 50 -3.16 4.74 8.90
CA LEU A 50 -2.16 5.80 8.81
C LEU A 50 -2.77 7.15 8.35
N CYS A 51 -3.91 7.13 7.66
CA CYS A 51 -4.47 8.30 7.00
C CYS A 51 -5.76 8.80 7.66
N PHE A 52 -6.68 7.89 8.02
CA PHE A 52 -8.00 8.26 8.53
C PHE A 52 -7.96 9.19 9.76
N PRO A 53 -7.14 8.96 10.80
CA PRO A 53 -7.12 9.83 11.98
C PRO A 53 -6.80 11.29 11.62
N PHE A 54 -5.91 11.52 10.66
CA PHE A 54 -5.47 12.87 10.28
C PHE A 54 -6.44 13.55 9.32
N ILE A 55 -7.07 12.79 8.42
CA ILE A 55 -8.17 13.29 7.58
C ILE A 55 -9.30 13.83 8.46
N PHE A 56 -9.72 13.05 9.47
CA PHE A 56 -10.82 13.47 10.35
C PHE A 56 -10.41 14.56 11.34
N ARG A 57 -9.18 14.52 11.89
CA ARG A 57 -8.64 15.62 12.70
C ARG A 57 -8.69 16.94 11.93
N GLY A 58 -8.18 16.99 10.71
CA GLY A 58 -8.20 18.21 9.89
C GLY A 58 -9.63 18.71 9.64
N ARG A 59 -10.57 17.79 9.41
CA ARG A 59 -11.98 18.14 9.26
C ARG A 59 -12.62 18.68 10.54
N TRP A 60 -12.32 18.15 11.71
CA TRP A 60 -12.91 18.69 12.94
C TRP A 60 -12.27 20.00 13.37
N THR A 61 -10.96 20.19 13.13
CA THR A 61 -10.27 21.44 13.47
C THR A 61 -10.71 22.62 12.60
N LEU A 62 -10.91 22.42 11.29
CA LEU A 62 -11.24 23.49 10.35
C LEU A 62 -12.73 23.57 9.98
N ALA A 63 -13.54 22.63 10.49
CA ALA A 63 -14.97 22.48 10.22
C ALA A 63 -15.41 22.46 8.73
N PRO A 64 -14.65 21.93 7.73
CA PRO A 64 -15.18 21.79 6.39
C PRO A 64 -16.43 20.90 6.37
N ARG A 65 -17.43 21.33 5.58
CA ARG A 65 -18.71 20.62 5.41
C ARG A 65 -18.58 19.28 4.69
N ARG A 66 -17.50 19.07 3.92
CA ARG A 66 -17.28 17.85 3.11
C ARG A 66 -15.80 17.57 2.92
N LEU A 67 -15.42 16.29 2.92
CA LEU A 67 -14.11 15.84 2.43
C LEU A 67 -14.17 15.77 0.90
N THR A 68 -13.26 16.46 0.22
CA THR A 68 -13.26 16.58 -1.25
C THR A 68 -11.98 15.99 -1.84
N LYS A 69 -12.04 15.57 -3.11
CA LYS A 69 -10.85 15.43 -3.93
C LYS A 69 -10.39 16.85 -4.30
N ARG A 70 -9.08 17.12 -4.21
CA ARG A 70 -8.52 18.36 -4.77
C ARG A 70 -8.48 18.28 -6.29
#